data_AF-A0A7X9C123-F1
#
_entry.id   AF-A0A7X9C123-F1
#
_cell.length_a   1.000
_cell.length_b   1.000
_cell.length_c   1.000
_cell.angle_alpha   90.00
_cell.angle_beta   90.00
_cell.angle_gamma   90.00
#
_symmetry.space_group_name_H-M   'P 1'
#
loop_
_entity.id
_entity.type
_entity.pdbx_description
1 polymer ?
#
loop_
_entity_poly.entity_id
_entity_poly.type
_entity_poly.pdbx_seq_one_letter_code
_entity_poly.pdbx_strand_id
1 'polypeptide(L)'
;KGKKPLIPFEDRIEIVRAIRFVDAVVPQETMDKVEMCKKIKATVLFVGDDWYQSPSWERYEQELQKIQVKVVYFPYTKGISSTKINSMLQSVLV
;
A
#
# COMPACT_ATOMS: atom_id res chain seq x y z
N LYS A 1 2.27 9.40 -10.91
CA LYS A 1 2.63 10.76 -10.40
C LYS A 1 4.03 11.24 -10.80
N GLY A 2 4.82 10.54 -11.64
CA GLY A 2 6.12 11.01 -12.15
C GLY A 2 7.22 11.34 -11.12
N LYS A 3 6.90 11.30 -9.82
CA LYS A 3 7.81 11.63 -8.72
C LYS A 3 8.63 10.39 -8.35
N LYS A 4 9.95 10.57 -8.25
CA LYS A 4 10.83 9.60 -7.62
C LYS A 4 10.61 9.63 -6.10
N PRO A 5 10.45 8.48 -5.43
CA PRO A 5 10.42 8.43 -3.97
C PRO A 5 11.70 9.03 -3.37
N LEU A 6 11.58 9.77 -2.27
CA LEU A 6 12.73 10.31 -1.53
C LEU A 6 13.56 9.18 -0.90
N ILE A 7 12.87 8.19 -0.32
CA ILE A 7 13.49 7.01 0.28
C ILE A 7 13.65 5.94 -0.83
N PRO A 8 14.88 5.43 -1.07
CA PRO A 8 15.16 4.36 -2.03
C PRO A 8 14.28 3.13 -1.84
N PHE A 9 14.14 2.32 -2.89
CA PHE A 9 13.28 1.13 -2.85
C PHE A 9 13.72 0.12 -1.78
N GLU A 10 15.02 -0.20 -1.70
CA GLU A 10 15.57 -1.13 -0.71
C GLU A 10 15.32 -0.64 0.73
N ASP A 11 15.60 0.64 1.00
CA ASP A 11 15.38 1.22 2.32
C ASP A 11 13.89 1.20 2.73
N ARG A 12 12.97 1.39 1.77
CA ARG A 12 11.52 1.27 2.06
C ARG A 12 11.13 -0.15 2.42
N ILE A 13 11.77 -1.16 1.82
CA ILE A 13 11.55 -2.56 2.19
C ILE A 13 11.99 -2.78 3.64
N GLU A 14 13.19 -2.32 4.01
CA GLU A 14 13.71 -2.47 5.38
C GLU A 14 12.84 -1.75 6.41
N ILE A 15 12.36 -0.54 6.10
CA ILE A 15 11.46 0.21 6.98
C ILE A 15 10.18 -0.59 7.27
N VAL A 16 9.55 -1.18 6.23
CA VAL A 16 8.34 -1.97 6.43
C VAL A 16 8.65 -3.26 7.20
N ARG A 17 9.79 -3.90 6.91
CA ARG A 17 10.21 -5.14 7.59
C ARG A 17 10.49 -4.92 9.07
N ALA A 18 10.93 -3.73 9.46
CA ALA A 18 11.19 -3.37 10.85
C ALA A 18 9.93 -3.11 11.68
N ILE A 19 8.74 -3.06 11.07
CA ILE A 19 7.47 -2.86 11.79
C ILE A 19 7.15 -4.11 12.61
N ARG A 20 6.92 -3.94 13.91
CA ARG A 20 6.65 -5.01 14.89
C ARG A 20 5.65 -6.09 14.44
N PHE A 21 4.65 -5.71 13.63
CA PHE A 21 3.56 -6.58 13.21
C PHE A 21 3.74 -7.17 11.80
N VAL A 22 4.90 -6.98 11.18
CA VAL A 22 5.18 -7.46 9.81
C VAL A 22 6.01 -8.74 9.90
N ASP A 23 5.44 -9.85 9.44
CA ASP A 23 6.15 -11.13 9.34
C ASP A 23 7.03 -11.22 8.09
N ALA A 24 6.57 -10.64 6.97
CA ALA A 24 7.26 -10.68 5.70
C ALA A 24 6.96 -9.46 4.83
N VAL A 25 7.94 -9.05 4.02
CA VAL A 25 7.79 -8.00 3.01
C VAL A 25 8.10 -8.58 1.64
N VAL A 26 7.14 -8.44 0.72
CA VAL A 26 7.28 -8.89 -0.67
C VAL A 26 7.31 -7.66 -1.58
N PRO A 27 8.33 -7.50 -2.44
CA PRO A 27 8.35 -6.51 -3.50
C PRO A 27 7.06 -6.50 -4.33
N GLN A 28 6.50 -5.31 -4.52
CA GLN A 28 5.40 -5.11 -5.46
C GLN A 28 5.95 -4.67 -6.81
N GLU A 29 6.10 -5.62 -7.73
CA GLU A 29 6.62 -5.38 -9.09
C GLU A 29 5.54 -4.95 -10.08
N THR A 30 4.29 -5.37 -9.85
CA THR A 30 3.13 -5.04 -10.70
C THR A 30 1.96 -4.51 -9.87
N MET A 31 0.97 -3.92 -10.54
CA MET A 31 -0.26 -3.47 -9.90
C MET A 31 -1.35 -4.56 -9.83
N ASP A 32 -1.05 -5.78 -10.27
CA ASP A 32 -1.98 -6.91 -10.27
C ASP A 32 -2.08 -7.52 -8.86
N LYS A 33 -3.10 -7.09 -8.13
CA LYS A 33 -3.38 -7.56 -6.77
C LYS A 33 -3.88 -9.00 -6.77
N VAL A 34 -4.55 -9.44 -7.83
CA VAL A 34 -5.15 -10.78 -7.93
C VAL A 34 -4.03 -11.81 -8.09
N GLU A 35 -3.08 -11.54 -8.98
CA GLU A 35 -1.89 -12.37 -9.16
C GLU A 35 -1.09 -12.47 -7.87
N MET A 36 -0.83 -11.35 -7.20
CA MET A 36 -0.09 -11.33 -5.94
C MET A 36 -0.80 -12.14 -4.85
N CYS A 37 -2.11 -11.94 -4.67
CA CYS A 37 -2.88 -12.67 -3.65
C CYS A 37 -2.88 -14.19 -3.92
N LYS A 38 -2.97 -14.62 -5.19
CA LYS A 38 -2.83 -16.04 -5.57
C LYS A 38 -1.44 -16.58 -5.22
N LYS A 39 -0.39 -15.84 -5.59
CA LYS A 39 1.01 -16.24 -5.39
C LYS A 39 1.34 -16.49 -3.92
N ILE A 40 0.90 -15.60 -3.04
CA ILE A 40 1.15 -15.69 -1.59
C ILE A 40 0.05 -16.41 -0.82
N LYS A 41 -1.00 -16.89 -1.51
CA LYS A 41 -2.17 -17.55 -0.92
C LYS A 41 -2.84 -16.69 0.16
N ALA A 42 -2.97 -15.39 -0.09
CA ALA A 42 -3.67 -14.49 0.80
C ALA A 42 -5.15 -14.87 0.91
N THR A 43 -5.75 -14.67 2.08
CA THR A 43 -7.19 -14.80 2.30
C THR A 43 -7.85 -13.46 2.61
N VAL A 44 -7.04 -12.45 2.98
CA VAL A 44 -7.48 -11.09 3.30
C VAL A 44 -6.50 -10.09 2.67
N LEU A 45 -7.04 -9.04 2.05
CA LEU A 45 -6.33 -7.84 1.62
C LEU A 45 -6.93 -6.65 2.37
N PHE A 46 -6.09 -5.74 2.85
CA PHE A 46 -6.57 -4.51 3.48
C PHE A 46 -6.07 -3.25 2.80
N VAL A 47 -6.86 -2.19 2.86
CA VAL A 47 -6.57 -0.87 2.29
C VAL A 47 -7.24 0.23 3.12
N GLY A 48 -6.79 1.47 2.96
CA GLY A 48 -7.48 2.63 3.53
C GLY A 48 -8.88 2.86 2.94
N ASP A 49 -9.80 3.37 3.75
CA ASP A 49 -11.16 3.74 3.36
C ASP A 49 -11.23 4.90 2.36
N ASP A 50 -10.11 5.61 2.13
CA ASP A 50 -9.95 6.59 1.06
C ASP A 50 -10.11 6.00 -0.35
N TRP A 51 -10.08 4.66 -0.46
CA TRP A 51 -10.31 3.92 -1.70
C TRP A 51 -11.71 3.29 -1.81
N TYR A 52 -12.50 3.34 -0.74
CA TYR A 52 -13.82 2.73 -0.70
C TYR A 52 -14.72 3.28 -1.82
N GLN A 53 -15.43 2.40 -2.52
CA GLN A 53 -16.30 2.72 -3.67
C GLN A 53 -15.61 3.41 -4.86
N SER A 54 -14.27 3.45 -4.90
CA SER A 54 -13.60 3.91 -6.11
C SER A 54 -13.77 2.88 -7.23
N PRO A 55 -13.96 3.29 -8.51
CA PRO A 55 -14.22 2.36 -9.61
C PRO A 55 -13.14 1.26 -9.77
N SER A 56 -11.88 1.57 -9.44
CA SER A 56 -10.79 0.59 -9.48
C SER A 56 -10.91 -0.44 -8.36
N TRP A 57 -11.32 -0.04 -7.16
CA TRP A 57 -11.46 -0.95 -6.02
C TRP A 57 -12.74 -1.77 -6.04
N GLU A 58 -13.85 -1.24 -6.56
CA GLU A 58 -15.04 -2.06 -6.84
C GLU A 58 -14.70 -3.23 -7.77
N ARG A 59 -13.88 -2.97 -8.81
CA ARG A 59 -13.38 -4.02 -9.69
C ARG A 59 -12.46 -5.01 -8.96
N TYR A 60 -11.52 -4.51 -8.14
CA TYR A 60 -10.62 -5.40 -7.39
C TYR A 60 -11.37 -6.28 -6.40
N GLU A 61 -12.38 -5.74 -5.70
CA GLU A 61 -13.22 -6.52 -4.79
C GLU A 61 -13.89 -7.68 -5.52
N GLN A 62 -14.52 -7.43 -6.67
CA GLN A 62 -15.16 -8.46 -7.46
C GLN A 62 -14.16 -9.54 -7.91
N GLU A 63 -12.97 -9.15 -8.38
CA GLU A 63 -11.95 -10.08 -8.84
C GLU A 63 -11.33 -10.90 -7.70
N LEU A 64 -11.08 -10.26 -6.55
CA LEU A 64 -10.53 -10.90 -5.35
C LEU A 64 -11.55 -11.82 -4.68
N GLN A 65 -12.84 -11.47 -4.71
CA GLN A 65 -13.92 -12.31 -4.19
C GLN A 65 -14.01 -13.65 -4.95
N LYS A 66 -13.78 -13.65 -6.28
CA LYS A 66 -13.75 -14.90 -7.09
C LYS A 66 -12.68 -15.88 -6.64
N ILE A 67 -11.63 -15.41 -5.97
CA ILE A 67 -10.55 -16.24 -5.41
C ILE A 67 -10.61 -16.32 -3.88
N GLN A 68 -11.78 -16.02 -3.30
CA GLN A 68 -12.06 -16.10 -1.85
C GLN A 68 -11.17 -15.19 -0.99
N VAL A 69 -10.68 -14.07 -1.56
CA VAL A 69 -9.94 -13.04 -0.83
C VAL A 69 -10.91 -11.95 -0.38
N LYS A 70 -10.96 -11.69 0.92
CA LYS A 70 -11.77 -10.61 1.51
C LYS A 70 -11.00 -9.29 1.48
N VAL A 71 -11.63 -8.21 0.99
CA VAL A 71 -11.10 -6.85 1.13
C VAL A 71 -11.62 -6.22 2.44
N VAL A 72 -10.73 -5.63 3.23
CA VAL A 72 -11.04 -4.94 4.49
C VAL A 72 -10.57 -3.49 4.42
N TYR A 73 -11.45 -2.54 4.70
CA TYR A 73 -11.10 -1.12 4.74
C TYR A 73 -10.79 -0.68 6.16
N PHE A 74 -9.66 0.00 6.33
CA PHE A 74 -9.30 0.66 7.59
C PHE A 74 -9.44 2.17 7.46
N PRO A 75 -9.81 2.89 8.53
CA PRO A 75 -9.86 4.35 8.50
C PRO A 75 -8.52 4.95 8.06
N TYR A 76 -8.56 5.80 7.03
CA TYR A 76 -7.37 6.47 6.54
C TYR A 76 -6.76 7.35 7.63
N THR A 77 -5.44 7.21 7.84
CA THR A 77 -4.73 7.98 8.84
C THR A 77 -4.62 9.44 8.39
N LYS A 78 -5.38 10.31 9.04
CA LYS A 78 -5.38 11.75 8.76
C LYS A 78 -4.13 12.43 9.32
N GLY A 79 -3.68 13.50 8.67
CA GLY A 79 -2.65 14.40 9.20
C GLY A 79 -1.19 14.01 8.90
N ILE A 80 -0.93 12.78 8.47
CA ILE A 80 0.41 12.29 8.09
C ILE A 80 0.43 11.97 6.59
N SER A 81 1.38 12.56 5.84
CA SER A 81 1.60 12.20 4.44
C SER A 81 3.05 12.46 4.03
N SER A 82 3.55 11.67 3.08
CA SER A 82 4.88 11.86 2.50
C SER A 82 5.02 13.22 1.81
N THR A 83 3.94 13.74 1.21
CA THR A 83 3.91 15.10 0.65
C THR A 83 4.24 16.13 1.73
N LYS A 84 3.58 16.07 2.89
CA LYS A 84 3.80 17.03 3.99
C LYS A 84 5.21 16.91 4.56
N ILE A 85 5.71 15.69 4.76
CA ILE A 85 7.07 15.44 5.28
C ILE A 85 8.11 16.00 4.31
N ASN A 86 7.99 15.69 3.01
CA ASN A 86 8.93 16.16 2.00
C ASN A 86 8.93 17.69 1.90
N SER A 87 7.76 18.34 1.96
CA SER A 87 7.67 19.80 1.97
C SER A 87 8.33 20.42 3.20
N MET A 88 8.16 19.85 4.39
CA MET A 88 8.84 20.33 5.60
C MET A 88 10.35 20.17 5.52
N LEU A 89 10.86 19.02 5.05
CA LEU A 89 12.29 18.81 4.88
C LEU A 89 12.89 19.81 3.89
N GLN A 90 12.22 20.06 2.77
CA GLN A 90 12.66 21.06 1.80
C GLN A 90 12.70 22.49 2.38
N SER A 91 11.79 22.83 3.30
CA SER A 91 11.81 24.16 3.94
C SER A 91 12.92 24.38 4.97
N VAL A 92 13.52 23.30 5.49
CA VAL A 92 14.58 23.37 6.52
C VAL A 92 15.98 23.21 5.91
N LEU A 93 16.08 22.63 4.71
CA LEU A 93 17.33 22.45 3.95
C LEU A 93 17.74 23.71 3.15
N VAL A 94 17.37 24.90 3.60
CA VAL A 94 17.81 26.18 3.01
C VAL A 94 19.30 26.40 3.27
#